data_AF-A0A1Q3N6J2-F1
#
_entry.id   AF-A0A1Q3N6J2-F1
#
_cell.length_a   1.000
_cell.length_b   1.000
_cell.length_c   1.000
_cell.angle_alpha   90.00
_cell.angle_beta   90.00
_cell.angle_gamma   90.00
#
_symmetry.space_group_name_H-M   'P 1'
#
loop_
_entity.id
_entity.type
_entity.pdbx_description
1 polymer ?
#
loop_
_entity_poly.entity_id
_entity_poly.type
_entity_poly.pdbx_seq_one_letter_code
_entity_poly.pdbx_strand_id
1 'polypeptide(L)'
;MKNQNSPETIKIQDQNFGNHVEHWNLLTDTPETDVPKWLGLALDAPVMPMGLCEDEQDMDQSFWLIQGPKGQSISINQIIAVENQKPRALKTAFPSFESPYKYDAQIERIITCDSATQAVLRLSLNKNTVIYAFDNLFSVNNCQYDQNQTYQVQFNAWAYELEPVAENEKIIVDDPASIKHHRALNAILAEHNGVAPENLQELINDWQPQTPEDHEPVTVDFSKMVAYLYGETLGQEDEAWFQGNIVGKTTMQFMQDEYTLYDV
;
A
#
# COMPACT_ATOMS: atom_id res chain seq x y z
N MET A 1 -3.97 -23.97 -12.07
CA MET A 1 -5.32 -23.71 -12.63
C MET A 1 -5.72 -22.32 -12.19
N LYS A 2 -6.32 -21.46 -13.04
CA LYS A 2 -6.79 -20.14 -12.57
C LYS A 2 -7.86 -20.36 -11.50
N ASN A 3 -7.67 -19.79 -10.33
CA ASN A 3 -8.67 -19.83 -9.27
C ASN A 3 -9.96 -19.15 -9.79
N GLN A 4 -11.09 -19.87 -9.76
CA GLN A 4 -12.36 -19.38 -10.32
C GLN A 4 -12.92 -18.19 -9.51
N ASN A 5 -12.39 -17.97 -8.30
CA ASN A 5 -12.77 -16.91 -7.38
C ASN A 5 -11.65 -15.86 -7.23
N SER A 6 -10.82 -15.65 -8.24
CA SER A 6 -9.78 -14.61 -8.17
C SER A 6 -10.39 -13.22 -7.91
N PRO A 7 -9.76 -12.38 -7.07
CA PRO A 7 -10.18 -10.99 -6.89
C PRO A 7 -10.25 -10.21 -8.21
N GLU A 8 -11.01 -9.11 -8.21
CA GLU A 8 -11.08 -8.21 -9.38
C GLU A 8 -9.66 -7.76 -9.74
N THR A 9 -9.25 -7.96 -10.99
CA THR A 9 -7.92 -7.55 -11.46
C THR A 9 -8.02 -6.47 -12.52
N ILE A 10 -7.35 -5.34 -12.28
CA ILE A 10 -7.19 -4.25 -13.23
C ILE A 10 -5.76 -4.29 -13.76
N LYS A 11 -5.62 -4.18 -15.08
CA LYS A 11 -4.32 -4.12 -15.74
C LYS A 11 -3.97 -2.69 -16.14
N ILE A 12 -2.78 -2.26 -15.77
CA ILE A 12 -2.18 -0.98 -16.15
C ILE A 12 -0.83 -1.19 -16.84
N GLN A 13 -0.29 -0.12 -17.41
CA GLN A 13 1.05 -0.14 -17.99
C GLN A 13 2.10 -0.15 -16.86
N ASP A 14 3.21 -0.87 -17.06
CA ASP A 14 4.30 -0.97 -16.07
C ASP A 14 4.76 0.41 -15.55
N GLN A 15 4.80 1.41 -16.43
CA GLN A 15 5.23 2.78 -16.12
C GLN A 15 4.29 3.56 -15.19
N ASN A 16 3.07 3.06 -14.94
CA ASN A 16 2.09 3.72 -14.09
C ASN A 16 2.24 3.33 -12.62
N PHE A 17 3.01 2.28 -12.31
CA PHE A 17 3.38 1.99 -10.93
C PHE A 17 4.24 3.12 -10.36
N GLY A 18 4.11 3.36 -9.06
CA GLY A 18 5.00 4.26 -8.32
C GLY A 18 6.46 3.97 -8.65
N ASN A 19 7.30 5.00 -8.65
CA ASN A 19 8.71 4.84 -8.98
C ASN A 19 9.43 4.16 -7.79
N HIS A 20 9.21 2.86 -7.57
CA HIS A 20 9.78 2.11 -6.45
C HIS A 20 11.33 2.09 -6.46
N VAL A 21 11.96 2.54 -7.54
CA VAL A 21 13.41 2.81 -7.56
C VAL A 21 13.77 4.00 -6.65
N GLU A 22 12.89 4.98 -6.48
CA GLU A 22 13.10 6.12 -5.56
C GLU A 22 13.13 5.68 -4.10
N HIS A 23 12.58 4.51 -3.76
CA HIS A 23 12.64 3.94 -2.41
C HIS A 23 14.08 3.65 -1.98
N TRP A 24 15.00 3.43 -2.94
CA TRP A 24 16.41 3.24 -2.63
C TRP A 24 17.08 4.51 -2.07
N ASN A 25 16.56 5.70 -2.39
CA ASN A 25 17.08 6.96 -1.84
C ASN A 25 16.86 7.08 -0.32
N LEU A 26 15.97 6.27 0.25
CA LEU A 26 15.78 6.21 1.71
C LEU A 26 16.86 5.40 2.40
N LEU A 27 17.53 4.52 1.66
CA LEU A 27 18.57 3.65 2.18
C LEU A 27 19.97 4.17 1.89
N THR A 28 20.17 4.94 0.82
CA THR A 28 21.50 5.46 0.47
C THR A 28 21.39 6.74 -0.33
N ASP A 29 22.35 7.64 -0.14
CA ASP A 29 22.54 8.85 -0.94
C ASP A 29 23.10 8.56 -2.35
N THR A 30 23.62 7.35 -2.59
CA THR A 30 24.29 6.95 -3.85
C THR A 30 23.77 5.62 -4.40
N PRO A 31 22.45 5.49 -4.67
CA PRO A 31 21.82 4.24 -5.05
C PRO A 31 22.40 3.63 -6.33
N GLU A 32 22.84 4.44 -7.29
CA GLU A 32 23.43 4.00 -8.54
C GLU A 32 24.76 3.24 -8.36
N THR A 33 25.42 3.42 -7.21
CA THR A 33 26.65 2.69 -6.88
C THR A 33 26.44 1.60 -5.84
N ASP A 34 25.54 1.80 -4.87
CA ASP A 34 25.39 0.89 -3.75
C ASP A 34 24.39 -0.22 -4.02
N VAL A 35 23.24 0.09 -4.64
CA VAL A 35 22.21 -0.91 -4.94
C VAL A 35 22.78 -2.07 -5.78
N PRO A 36 23.58 -1.85 -6.85
CA PRO A 36 24.19 -2.96 -7.59
C PRO A 36 25.07 -3.88 -6.72
N LYS A 37 25.80 -3.33 -5.74
CA LYS A 37 26.61 -4.12 -4.81
C LYS A 37 25.70 -4.93 -3.89
N TRP A 38 24.67 -4.30 -3.35
CA TRP A 38 23.73 -4.92 -2.43
C TRP A 38 22.91 -6.03 -3.08
N LEU A 39 22.50 -5.86 -4.34
CA LEU A 39 21.87 -6.91 -5.14
C LEU A 39 22.78 -8.14 -5.26
N GLY A 40 24.08 -7.93 -5.44
CA GLY A 40 25.08 -9.01 -5.43
C GLY A 40 25.18 -9.69 -4.06
N LEU A 41 25.31 -8.91 -2.98
CA LEU A 41 25.41 -9.42 -1.60
C LEU A 41 24.15 -10.21 -1.17
N ALA A 42 22.97 -9.80 -1.63
CA ALA A 42 21.73 -10.51 -1.36
C ALA A 42 21.75 -11.97 -1.88
N LEU A 43 22.57 -12.25 -2.90
CA LEU A 43 22.75 -13.59 -3.47
C LEU A 43 23.72 -14.48 -2.67
N ASP A 44 24.43 -13.96 -1.68
CA ASP A 44 25.33 -14.75 -0.83
C ASP A 44 24.55 -15.62 0.17
N ALA A 45 23.37 -15.17 0.59
CA ALA A 45 22.46 -15.90 1.47
C ALA A 45 20.99 -15.74 1.00
N PRO A 46 20.63 -16.27 -0.18
CA PRO A 46 19.33 -16.04 -0.78
C PRO A 46 18.24 -16.92 -0.17
N VAL A 47 17.01 -16.42 -0.20
CA VAL A 47 15.77 -17.12 0.08
C VAL A 47 14.89 -16.97 -1.16
N MET A 48 14.29 -18.07 -1.62
CA MET A 48 13.26 -18.04 -2.65
C MET A 48 11.93 -18.37 -1.97
N PRO A 49 11.11 -17.37 -1.59
CA PRO A 49 9.87 -17.62 -0.89
C PRO A 49 8.87 -18.33 -1.80
N MET A 50 8.18 -19.34 -1.27
CA MET A 50 7.05 -19.99 -1.94
C MET A 50 5.74 -19.22 -1.77
N GLY A 51 5.70 -18.24 -0.86
CA GLY A 51 4.51 -17.44 -0.60
C GLY A 51 3.31 -18.31 -0.20
N LEU A 52 2.24 -18.25 -0.99
CA LEU A 52 1.01 -19.02 -0.81
C LEU A 52 1.02 -20.40 -1.50
N CYS A 53 2.06 -20.72 -2.28
CA CYS A 53 2.16 -22.02 -2.96
C CYS A 53 2.39 -23.16 -1.96
N GLU A 54 1.69 -24.28 -2.15
CA GLU A 54 1.90 -25.49 -1.34
C GLU A 54 3.19 -26.21 -1.77
N ASP A 55 3.43 -26.32 -3.08
CA ASP A 55 4.61 -26.94 -3.67
C ASP A 55 5.35 -26.01 -4.65
N GLU A 56 6.65 -26.20 -4.86
CA GLU A 56 7.46 -25.40 -5.80
C GLU A 56 6.93 -25.44 -7.25
N GLN A 57 6.20 -26.51 -7.60
CA GLN A 57 5.60 -26.68 -8.92
C GLN A 57 4.41 -25.74 -9.16
N ASP A 58 3.83 -25.20 -8.08
CA ASP A 58 2.72 -24.24 -8.15
C ASP A 58 3.20 -22.80 -8.34
N MET A 59 4.52 -22.56 -8.23
CA MET A 59 5.13 -21.26 -8.49
C MET A 59 5.21 -20.97 -9.99
N ASP A 60 5.09 -19.70 -10.38
CA ASP A 60 5.29 -19.27 -11.76
C ASP A 60 6.75 -19.49 -12.19
N GLN A 61 6.95 -20.42 -13.11
CA GLN A 61 8.27 -20.80 -13.62
C GLN A 61 8.89 -19.72 -14.52
N SER A 62 8.14 -18.68 -14.88
CA SER A 62 8.59 -17.56 -15.70
C SER A 62 9.40 -16.53 -14.90
N PHE A 63 9.35 -16.59 -13.56
CA PHE A 63 10.03 -15.64 -12.68
C PHE A 63 10.71 -16.34 -11.50
N TRP A 64 11.80 -15.78 -11.04
CA TRP A 64 12.35 -16.05 -9.71
C TRP A 64 12.21 -14.80 -8.85
N LEU A 65 11.61 -14.96 -7.68
CA LEU A 65 11.69 -13.99 -6.60
C LEU A 65 12.81 -14.43 -5.66
N ILE A 66 13.87 -13.64 -5.58
CA ILE A 66 14.99 -13.87 -4.68
C ILE A 66 15.00 -12.79 -3.62
N GLN A 67 14.99 -13.19 -2.36
CA GLN A 67 15.05 -12.32 -1.19
C GLN A 67 16.38 -12.54 -0.47
N GLY A 68 17.04 -11.48 -0.05
CA GLY A 68 18.22 -11.62 0.79
C GLY A 68 18.86 -10.30 1.19
N PRO A 69 19.88 -10.33 2.06
CA PRO A 69 20.43 -11.53 2.69
C PRO A 69 19.50 -12.10 3.79
N LYS A 70 19.45 -13.43 3.90
CA LYS A 70 18.65 -14.12 4.93
C LYS A 70 19.00 -13.66 6.35
N GLY A 71 17.99 -13.34 7.15
CA GLY A 71 18.15 -12.99 8.57
C GLY A 71 18.55 -11.54 8.82
N GLN A 72 18.50 -10.68 7.80
CA GLN A 72 18.63 -9.23 7.94
C GLN A 72 17.26 -8.59 8.21
N SER A 73 17.25 -7.45 8.91
CA SER A 73 16.03 -6.69 9.21
C SER A 73 15.39 -6.09 7.95
N ILE A 74 16.22 -5.68 6.98
CA ILE A 74 15.82 -5.31 5.63
C ILE A 74 16.31 -6.39 4.67
N SER A 75 15.40 -6.90 3.86
CA SER A 75 15.67 -7.79 2.74
C SER A 75 15.56 -7.05 1.43
N ILE A 76 16.40 -7.43 0.47
CA ILE A 76 16.34 -6.97 -0.91
C ILE A 76 15.62 -8.04 -1.72
N ASN A 77 14.55 -7.63 -2.38
CA ASN A 77 13.77 -8.47 -3.27
C ASN A 77 14.23 -8.24 -4.71
N GLN A 78 14.45 -9.32 -5.44
CA GLN A 78 14.84 -9.30 -6.84
C GLN A 78 13.90 -10.19 -7.63
N ILE A 79 13.20 -9.61 -8.60
CA ILE A 79 12.35 -10.36 -9.54
C ILE A 79 13.13 -10.53 -10.84
N ILE A 80 13.46 -11.77 -11.17
CA ILE A 80 14.25 -12.13 -12.35
C ILE A 80 13.35 -12.90 -13.31
N ALA A 81 13.28 -12.46 -14.57
CA ALA A 81 12.63 -13.23 -15.62
C ALA A 81 13.47 -14.46 -15.98
N VAL A 82 12.81 -15.60 -16.15
CA VAL A 82 13.44 -16.90 -16.38
C VAL A 82 12.96 -17.48 -17.70
N GLU A 83 13.91 -17.98 -18.49
CA GLU A 83 13.63 -18.69 -19.74
C GLU A 83 14.47 -19.97 -19.78
N ASN A 84 13.83 -21.12 -20.02
CA ASN A 84 14.49 -22.43 -20.01
C ASN A 84 15.31 -22.68 -18.72
N GLN A 85 14.75 -22.33 -17.56
CA GLN A 85 15.38 -22.45 -16.24
C GLN A 85 16.68 -21.65 -16.11
N LYS A 86 16.84 -20.57 -16.89
CA LYS A 86 18.00 -19.68 -16.82
C LYS A 86 17.54 -18.23 -16.59
N PRO A 87 18.25 -17.47 -15.75
CA PRO A 87 17.93 -16.06 -15.54
C PRO A 87 18.20 -15.30 -16.84
N ARG A 88 17.21 -14.51 -17.27
CA ARG A 88 17.27 -13.76 -18.52
C ARG A 88 17.48 -12.27 -18.31
N ALA A 89 16.73 -11.67 -17.39
CA ALA A 89 16.80 -10.25 -17.08
C ALA A 89 16.27 -9.97 -15.67
N LEU A 90 16.88 -9.02 -14.98
CA LEU A 90 16.28 -8.40 -13.78
C LEU A 90 15.08 -7.55 -14.23
N LYS A 91 13.91 -7.81 -13.65
CA LYS A 91 12.67 -7.09 -13.96
C LYS A 91 12.46 -5.90 -13.04
N THR A 92 12.62 -6.11 -11.75
CA THR A 92 12.58 -5.06 -10.72
C THR A 92 13.30 -5.54 -9.46
N ALA A 93 13.68 -4.60 -8.61
CA ALA A 93 14.20 -4.87 -7.28
C ALA A 93 13.77 -3.77 -6.31
N PHE A 94 13.44 -4.15 -5.09
CA PHE A 94 12.94 -3.24 -4.06
C PHE A 94 13.30 -3.75 -2.65
N PRO A 95 13.51 -2.85 -1.68
CA PRO A 95 13.74 -3.22 -0.30
C PRO A 95 12.42 -3.55 0.41
N SER A 96 12.46 -4.47 1.36
CA SER A 96 11.34 -4.77 2.27
C SER A 96 11.85 -5.07 3.67
N PHE A 97 11.02 -4.90 4.68
CA PHE A 97 11.29 -5.31 6.04
C PHE A 97 10.09 -6.03 6.61
N GLU A 98 10.30 -6.80 7.69
CA GLU A 98 9.22 -7.53 8.35
C GLU A 98 8.66 -6.70 9.52
N SER A 99 7.33 -6.67 9.63
CA SER A 99 6.65 -6.13 10.81
C SER A 99 6.26 -7.28 11.74
N PRO A 100 6.45 -7.14 13.07
CA PRO A 100 5.97 -8.14 14.02
C PRO A 100 4.43 -8.16 14.11
N TYR A 101 3.75 -7.11 13.63
CA TYR A 101 2.30 -6.96 13.71
C TYR A 101 1.63 -7.54 12.47
N LYS A 102 0.65 -8.41 12.72
CA LYS A 102 -0.07 -9.13 11.68
C LYS A 102 -1.56 -8.84 11.77
N TYR A 103 -2.19 -8.71 10.61
CA TYR A 103 -3.59 -8.39 10.46
C TYR A 103 -4.27 -9.39 9.55
N ASP A 104 -5.55 -9.64 9.81
CA ASP A 104 -6.40 -10.36 8.88
C ASP A 104 -6.91 -9.37 7.83
N ALA A 105 -6.79 -9.73 6.55
CA ALA A 105 -7.27 -8.91 5.43
C ALA A 105 -7.85 -9.77 4.32
N GLN A 106 -8.81 -9.22 3.59
CA GLN A 106 -9.34 -9.78 2.34
C GLN A 106 -8.86 -8.94 1.16
N ILE A 107 -8.48 -9.60 0.07
CA ILE A 107 -8.07 -8.93 -1.16
C ILE A 107 -9.33 -8.67 -1.98
N GLU A 108 -9.74 -7.40 -2.05
CA GLU A 108 -10.93 -6.99 -2.80
C GLU A 108 -10.59 -6.71 -4.27
N ARG A 109 -9.38 -6.19 -4.54
CA ARG A 109 -8.92 -5.88 -5.89
C ARG A 109 -7.40 -5.97 -6.00
N ILE A 110 -6.94 -6.31 -7.20
CA ILE A 110 -5.54 -6.36 -7.60
C ILE A 110 -5.36 -5.36 -8.75
N ILE A 111 -4.47 -4.39 -8.60
CA ILE A 111 -4.00 -3.53 -9.69
C ILE A 111 -2.62 -4.05 -10.08
N THR A 112 -2.49 -4.60 -11.28
CA THR A 112 -1.25 -5.23 -11.75
C THR A 112 -0.89 -4.77 -13.16
N CYS A 113 0.26 -5.18 -13.66
CA CYS A 113 0.70 -4.93 -15.03
C CYS A 113 0.72 -6.20 -15.89
N ASP A 114 0.92 -6.02 -17.19
CA ASP A 114 1.04 -7.13 -18.15
C ASP A 114 2.24 -8.03 -17.88
N SER A 115 3.30 -7.50 -17.26
CA SER A 115 4.47 -8.28 -16.88
C SER A 115 4.25 -9.13 -15.62
N ALA A 116 3.16 -8.91 -14.88
CA ALA A 116 2.81 -9.59 -13.62
C ALA A 116 3.93 -9.54 -12.56
N THR A 117 4.84 -8.57 -12.64
CA THR A 117 5.95 -8.44 -11.69
C THR A 117 5.63 -7.56 -10.50
N GLN A 118 4.55 -6.78 -10.57
CA GLN A 118 4.17 -5.80 -9.56
C GLN A 118 2.65 -5.80 -9.39
N ALA A 119 2.21 -5.54 -8.16
CA ALA A 119 0.81 -5.25 -7.90
C ALA A 119 0.62 -4.38 -6.66
N VAL A 120 -0.40 -3.53 -6.74
CA VAL A 120 -1.00 -2.87 -5.60
C VAL A 120 -2.31 -3.60 -5.28
N LEU A 121 -2.44 -4.08 -4.05
CA LEU A 121 -3.63 -4.76 -3.55
C LEU A 121 -4.51 -3.78 -2.81
N ARG A 122 -5.81 -3.81 -3.10
CA ARG A 122 -6.83 -3.19 -2.26
C ARG A 122 -7.28 -4.20 -1.21
N LEU A 123 -6.92 -3.94 0.03
CA LEU A 123 -7.11 -4.83 1.16
C LEU A 123 -8.20 -4.28 2.09
N SER A 124 -9.17 -5.12 2.43
CA SER A 124 -10.17 -4.83 3.45
C SER A 124 -9.80 -5.53 4.74
N LEU A 125 -9.50 -4.75 5.77
CA LEU A 125 -9.17 -5.25 7.11
C LEU A 125 -10.44 -5.47 7.92
N ASN A 126 -11.45 -4.62 7.68
CA ASN A 126 -12.79 -4.69 8.25
C ASN A 126 -13.73 -3.81 7.42
N LYS A 127 -15.01 -3.75 7.80
CA LYS A 127 -16.05 -2.99 7.07
C LYS A 127 -15.73 -1.52 6.80
N ASN A 128 -14.85 -0.90 7.60
CA ASN A 128 -14.58 0.53 7.57
C ASN A 128 -13.10 0.86 7.27
N THR A 129 -12.25 -0.16 7.07
CA THR A 129 -10.81 0.06 6.88
C THR A 129 -10.35 -0.64 5.62
N VAL A 130 -9.94 0.18 4.65
CA VAL A 130 -9.36 -0.24 3.39
C VAL A 130 -7.96 0.33 3.29
N ILE A 131 -7.01 -0.51 2.90
CA ILE A 131 -5.62 -0.14 2.67
C ILE A 131 -5.24 -0.55 1.25
N TYR A 132 -4.50 0.31 0.56
CA TYR A 132 -3.83 -0.07 -0.67
C TYR A 132 -2.36 -0.32 -0.34
N ALA A 133 -1.81 -1.43 -0.79
CA ALA A 133 -0.44 -1.80 -0.45
C ALA A 133 0.22 -2.54 -1.60
N PHE A 134 1.49 -2.21 -1.85
CA PHE A 134 2.33 -2.99 -2.73
C PHE A 134 2.56 -4.39 -2.18
N ASP A 135 2.40 -5.39 -3.05
CA ASP A 135 2.57 -6.79 -2.69
C ASP A 135 3.96 -7.31 -3.06
N ASN A 136 4.81 -7.38 -2.04
CA ASN A 136 6.19 -7.87 -2.14
C ASN A 136 6.31 -9.32 -2.66
N LEU A 137 5.25 -10.12 -2.57
CA LEU A 137 5.23 -11.53 -2.97
C LEU A 137 4.38 -11.78 -4.22
N PHE A 138 3.90 -10.73 -4.90
CA PHE A 138 2.94 -10.85 -6.01
C PHE A 138 3.40 -11.79 -7.13
N SER A 139 4.68 -11.69 -7.52
CA SER A 139 5.25 -12.53 -8.59
C SER A 139 5.15 -14.03 -8.32
N VAL A 140 5.04 -14.44 -7.05
CA VAL A 140 4.84 -15.82 -6.63
C VAL A 140 3.37 -16.12 -6.34
N ASN A 141 2.68 -15.19 -5.68
CA ASN A 141 1.32 -15.42 -5.16
C ASN A 141 0.20 -15.19 -6.18
N ASN A 142 0.44 -14.52 -7.31
CA ASN A 142 -0.62 -14.02 -8.19
C ASN A 142 -1.62 -15.11 -8.65
N CYS A 143 -1.18 -16.37 -8.78
CA CYS A 143 -2.03 -17.48 -9.19
C CYS A 143 -2.87 -18.08 -8.05
N GLN A 144 -2.59 -17.71 -6.80
CA GLN A 144 -3.15 -18.31 -5.59
C GLN A 144 -4.24 -17.45 -4.92
N TYR A 145 -4.42 -16.21 -5.35
CA TYR A 145 -5.40 -15.31 -4.73
C TYR A 145 -6.86 -15.77 -4.92
N ASP A 146 -7.63 -15.67 -3.85
CA ASP A 146 -9.06 -15.99 -3.74
C ASP A 146 -9.78 -14.85 -2.99
N GLN A 147 -10.85 -14.34 -3.58
CA GLN A 147 -11.64 -13.25 -3.02
C GLN A 147 -12.35 -13.61 -1.70
N ASN A 148 -12.59 -14.90 -1.45
CA ASN A 148 -13.29 -15.36 -0.24
C ASN A 148 -12.32 -15.77 0.87
N GLN A 149 -11.01 -15.73 0.62
CA GLN A 149 -10.01 -16.10 1.59
C GLN A 149 -9.59 -14.90 2.42
N THR A 150 -9.43 -15.14 3.72
CA THR A 150 -8.77 -14.22 4.64
C THR A 150 -7.28 -14.55 4.67
N TYR A 151 -6.46 -13.53 4.46
CA TYR A 151 -5.00 -13.61 4.48
C TYR A 151 -4.45 -12.94 5.73
N GLN A 152 -3.37 -13.50 6.25
CA GLN A 152 -2.57 -12.84 7.27
C GLN A 152 -1.54 -11.95 6.58
N VAL A 153 -1.64 -10.64 6.79
CA VAL A 153 -0.78 -9.63 6.16
C VAL A 153 0.02 -8.83 7.19
N GLN A 154 1.12 -8.24 6.73
CA GLN A 154 1.94 -7.29 7.48
C GLN A 154 2.01 -5.99 6.67
N PHE A 155 1.84 -4.85 7.33
CA PHE A 155 1.97 -3.55 6.70
C PHE A 155 3.28 -2.90 7.11
N ASN A 156 3.99 -2.38 6.11
CA ASN A 156 5.25 -1.69 6.23
C ASN A 156 5.21 -0.48 5.32
N ALA A 157 5.80 0.62 5.75
CA ALA A 157 5.85 1.85 4.95
C ALA A 157 7.24 2.48 5.03
N TRP A 158 7.63 3.07 3.91
CA TRP A 158 8.85 3.84 3.76
C TRP A 158 8.49 5.33 3.87
N ALA A 159 8.95 5.99 4.94
CA ALA A 159 8.60 7.38 5.19
C ALA A 159 9.66 8.33 4.61
N TYR A 160 9.30 9.04 3.53
CA TYR A 160 10.14 10.07 2.90
C TYR A 160 10.23 11.34 3.73
N GLU A 161 9.10 11.74 4.31
CA GLU A 161 8.98 12.92 5.12
C GLU A 161 8.13 12.57 6.35
N LEU A 162 8.56 13.03 7.52
CA LEU A 162 7.81 12.92 8.75
C LEU A 162 7.67 14.32 9.33
N GLU A 163 6.44 14.82 9.35
CA GLU A 163 6.13 16.13 9.90
C GLU A 163 5.32 15.96 11.20
N PRO A 164 5.64 16.73 12.26
CA PRO A 164 4.80 16.76 13.44
C PRO A 164 3.48 17.45 13.11
N VAL A 165 2.38 16.76 13.34
CA VAL A 165 1.04 17.35 13.21
C VAL A 165 0.87 18.44 14.28
N ALA A 166 0.46 19.63 13.87
CA ALA A 166 0.19 20.70 14.82
C ALA A 166 -1.07 20.38 15.66
N GLU A 167 -1.04 20.66 16.97
CA GLU A 167 -2.15 20.38 17.92
C GLU A 167 -3.50 21.03 17.54
N ASN A 168 -3.53 21.91 16.53
CA ASN A 168 -4.72 22.58 16.03
C ASN A 168 -4.65 22.83 14.51
N GLU A 169 -4.09 21.89 13.75
CA GLU A 169 -4.12 22.02 12.30
C GLU A 169 -5.56 22.02 11.80
N LYS A 170 -5.99 23.17 11.29
CA LYS A 170 -7.37 23.42 10.88
C LYS A 170 -7.35 23.92 9.45
N ILE A 171 -8.09 23.23 8.58
CA ILE A 171 -8.42 23.79 7.27
C ILE A 171 -9.81 24.40 7.39
N ILE A 172 -9.92 25.62 6.90
CA ILE A 172 -11.20 26.29 6.70
C ILE A 172 -11.63 25.95 5.28
N VAL A 173 -12.68 25.13 5.17
CA VAL A 173 -13.34 24.84 3.90
C VAL A 173 -14.34 25.95 3.63
N ASP A 174 -14.02 26.85 2.70
CA ASP A 174 -14.84 27.99 2.31
C ASP A 174 -15.54 27.79 0.95
N ASP A 175 -15.24 26.70 0.24
CA ASP A 175 -15.89 26.34 -1.02
C ASP A 175 -17.37 25.95 -0.83
N PRO A 176 -18.33 26.65 -1.48
CA PRO A 176 -19.76 26.39 -1.30
C PRO A 176 -20.20 24.96 -1.64
N ALA A 177 -19.58 24.30 -2.63
CA ALA A 177 -19.93 22.93 -2.99
C ALA A 177 -19.49 21.95 -1.89
N SER A 178 -18.28 22.14 -1.36
CA SER A 178 -17.71 21.34 -0.26
C SER A 178 -18.46 21.56 1.05
N ILE A 179 -18.84 22.80 1.37
CA ILE A 179 -19.70 23.12 2.52
C ILE A 179 -21.04 22.41 2.40
N LYS A 180 -21.72 22.53 1.24
CA LYS A 180 -23.00 21.85 0.99
C LYS A 180 -22.86 20.34 1.17
N HIS A 181 -21.83 19.74 0.58
CA HIS A 181 -21.60 18.31 0.66
C HIS A 181 -21.41 17.85 2.11
N HIS A 182 -20.58 18.56 2.88
CA HIS A 182 -20.32 18.24 4.28
C HIS A 182 -21.58 18.36 5.16
N ARG A 183 -22.35 19.44 5.00
CA ARG A 183 -23.59 19.67 5.76
C ARG A 183 -24.66 18.63 5.40
N ALA A 184 -24.83 18.33 4.12
CA ALA A 184 -25.73 17.29 3.63
C ALA A 184 -25.37 15.93 4.23
N LEU A 185 -24.09 15.54 4.14
CA LEU A 185 -23.60 14.26 4.65
C LEU A 185 -23.87 14.13 6.16
N ASN A 186 -23.54 15.15 6.96
CA ASN A 186 -23.78 15.11 8.40
C ASN A 186 -25.26 15.06 8.77
N ALA A 187 -26.12 15.82 8.07
CA ALA A 187 -27.56 15.79 8.28
C ALA A 187 -28.15 14.41 7.98
N ILE A 188 -27.79 13.83 6.83
CA ILE A 188 -28.24 12.50 6.41
C ILE A 188 -27.74 11.43 7.39
N LEU A 189 -26.45 11.46 7.77
CA LEU A 189 -25.93 10.51 8.74
C LEU A 189 -26.61 10.64 10.10
N ALA A 190 -26.90 11.86 10.56
CA ALA A 190 -27.64 12.07 11.81
C ALA A 190 -29.06 11.48 11.76
N GLU A 191 -29.77 11.65 10.64
CA GLU A 191 -31.11 11.07 10.42
C GLU A 191 -31.07 9.54 10.34
N HIS A 192 -29.96 8.97 9.87
CA HIS A 192 -29.75 7.54 9.68
C HIS A 192 -28.91 6.87 10.80
N ASN A 193 -28.84 7.48 12.00
CA ASN A 193 -28.11 6.96 13.16
C ASN A 193 -26.63 6.63 12.89
N GLY A 194 -25.98 7.45 12.07
CA GLY A 194 -24.57 7.31 11.69
C GLY A 194 -24.30 6.25 10.62
N VAL A 195 -25.34 5.60 10.08
CA VAL A 195 -25.19 4.60 9.00
C VAL A 195 -25.53 5.25 7.66
N ALA A 196 -24.60 5.21 6.71
CA ALA A 196 -24.83 5.71 5.37
C ALA A 196 -25.93 4.88 4.66
N PRO A 197 -27.02 5.51 4.17
CA PRO A 197 -28.03 4.82 3.38
C PRO A 197 -27.52 4.46 1.97
N GLU A 198 -28.10 3.43 1.33
CA GLU A 198 -27.67 2.97 -0.01
C GLU A 198 -27.79 4.05 -1.09
N ASN A 199 -28.75 4.98 -0.96
CA ASN A 199 -28.97 6.10 -1.88
C ASN A 199 -28.32 7.41 -1.40
N LEU A 200 -27.24 7.34 -0.59
CA LEU A 200 -26.56 8.51 -0.01
C LEU A 200 -26.27 9.62 -1.03
N GLN A 201 -25.75 9.27 -2.20
CA GLN A 201 -25.36 10.26 -3.21
C GLN A 201 -26.56 11.04 -3.77
N GLU A 202 -27.70 10.38 -3.96
CA GLU A 202 -28.94 11.04 -4.39
C GLU A 202 -29.43 12.00 -3.31
N LEU A 203 -29.43 11.55 -2.05
CA LEU A 203 -29.81 12.38 -0.90
C LEU A 203 -28.91 13.61 -0.74
N ILE A 204 -27.59 13.47 -0.93
CA ILE A 204 -26.66 14.60 -0.90
C ILE A 204 -26.94 15.61 -2.01
N ASN A 205 -27.27 15.12 -3.21
CA ASN A 205 -27.57 15.99 -4.35
C ASN A 205 -28.85 16.80 -4.10
N ASP A 206 -29.89 16.15 -3.58
CA ASP A 206 -31.21 16.72 -3.31
C ASP A 206 -31.25 17.61 -2.07
N TRP A 207 -30.33 17.40 -1.12
CA TRP A 207 -30.24 18.19 0.10
C TRP A 207 -30.02 19.68 -0.21
N GLN A 208 -30.68 20.56 0.54
CA GLN A 208 -30.55 22.01 0.44
C GLN A 208 -30.25 22.61 1.82
N PRO A 209 -29.38 23.64 1.89
CA PRO A 209 -29.18 24.43 3.10
C PRO A 209 -30.52 24.91 3.67
N GLN A 210 -30.73 24.73 4.97
CA GLN A 210 -31.96 25.13 5.67
C GLN A 210 -31.75 26.41 6.48
N THR A 211 -30.53 26.67 6.93
CA THR A 211 -30.20 27.83 7.77
C THR A 211 -29.01 28.63 7.22
N PRO A 212 -28.84 29.90 7.63
CA PRO A 212 -27.66 30.69 7.26
C PRO A 212 -26.33 30.03 7.69
N GLU A 213 -26.34 29.31 8.81
CA GLU A 213 -25.19 28.57 9.33
C GLU A 213 -24.76 27.41 8.41
N ASP A 214 -25.67 26.88 7.59
CA ASP A 214 -25.35 25.86 6.58
C ASP A 214 -24.48 26.40 5.43
N HIS A 215 -24.32 27.72 5.34
CA HIS A 215 -23.43 28.39 4.40
C HIS A 215 -22.10 28.84 5.03
N GLU A 216 -21.95 28.70 6.35
CA GLU A 216 -20.72 29.12 7.02
C GLU A 216 -19.57 28.14 6.75
N PRO A 217 -18.33 28.64 6.60
CA PRO A 217 -17.15 27.81 6.39
C PRO A 217 -17.03 26.70 7.44
N VAL A 218 -16.70 25.50 6.97
CA VAL A 218 -16.50 24.35 7.85
C VAL A 218 -15.06 24.33 8.30
N THR A 219 -14.85 24.34 9.62
CA THR A 219 -13.54 24.10 10.20
C THR A 219 -13.36 22.60 10.39
N VAL A 220 -12.43 22.01 9.65
CA VAL A 220 -12.05 20.61 9.84
C VAL A 220 -10.77 20.58 10.65
N ASP A 221 -10.80 19.87 11.78
CA ASP A 221 -9.64 19.62 12.63
C ASP A 221 -8.86 18.41 12.09
N PHE A 222 -7.75 18.68 11.42
CA PHE A 222 -6.89 17.66 10.84
C PHE A 222 -6.06 16.96 11.91
N SER A 223 -5.89 17.53 13.11
CA SER A 223 -5.06 16.92 14.17
C SER A 223 -5.52 15.53 14.62
N LYS A 224 -6.75 15.14 14.26
CA LYS A 224 -7.35 13.83 14.57
C LYS A 224 -7.76 13.02 13.35
N MET A 225 -7.45 13.51 12.15
CA MET A 225 -7.82 12.86 10.90
C MET A 225 -6.76 11.85 10.51
N VAL A 226 -7.19 10.64 10.13
CA VAL A 226 -6.36 9.68 9.40
C VAL A 226 -6.85 9.74 7.96
N ALA A 227 -6.20 10.54 7.13
CA ALA A 227 -6.47 10.58 5.70
C ALA A 227 -5.53 9.60 5.00
N TYR A 228 -6.03 8.86 4.01
CA TYR A 228 -5.20 8.06 3.12
C TYR A 228 -5.39 8.65 1.72
N LEU A 229 -4.41 9.44 1.26
CA LEU A 229 -4.49 10.19 0.02
C LEU A 229 -3.70 9.48 -1.08
N TYR A 230 -4.41 8.91 -2.05
CA TYR A 230 -3.82 8.21 -3.19
C TYR A 230 -3.22 9.17 -4.21
N GLY A 231 -2.22 8.71 -4.96
CA GLY A 231 -1.67 9.45 -6.11
C GLY A 231 -2.71 9.72 -7.22
N GLU A 232 -2.39 10.64 -8.14
CA GLU A 232 -3.29 11.07 -9.22
C GLU A 232 -3.55 9.96 -10.27
N THR A 233 -2.71 8.92 -10.30
CA THR A 233 -2.71 7.86 -11.32
C THR A 233 -2.95 6.48 -10.70
N LEU A 234 -3.79 5.68 -11.36
CA LEU A 234 -4.01 4.27 -11.00
C LEU A 234 -2.69 3.48 -11.07
N GLY A 235 -2.33 2.79 -9.98
CA GLY A 235 -1.04 2.14 -9.77
C GLY A 235 -0.13 2.81 -8.73
N GLN A 236 -0.53 3.97 -8.20
CA GLN A 236 0.20 4.74 -7.18
C GLN A 236 -0.58 4.81 -5.85
N GLU A 237 -1.56 3.95 -5.67
CA GLU A 237 -2.42 3.98 -4.49
C GLU A 237 -1.68 3.59 -3.21
N ASP A 238 -0.55 2.90 -3.29
CA ASP A 238 0.29 2.56 -2.14
C ASP A 238 1.22 3.71 -1.68
N GLU A 239 1.41 4.74 -2.51
CA GLU A 239 2.24 5.93 -2.24
C GLU A 239 1.42 7.03 -1.53
N ALA A 240 0.72 6.65 -0.46
CA ALA A 240 -0.23 7.53 0.19
C ALA A 240 0.32 8.26 1.40
N TRP A 241 -0.18 9.48 1.60
CA TRP A 241 -0.01 10.21 2.85
C TRP A 241 -0.95 9.64 3.89
N PHE A 242 -0.43 9.38 5.09
CA PHE A 242 -1.24 9.04 6.25
C PHE A 242 -0.77 9.76 7.51
N GLN A 243 -1.71 10.04 8.39
CA GLN A 243 -1.47 10.64 9.69
C GLN A 243 -1.80 9.62 10.77
N GLY A 244 -0.93 9.49 11.76
CA GLY A 244 -1.09 8.52 12.86
C GLY A 244 -0.28 8.91 14.09
N ASN A 245 -0.36 8.07 15.13
CA ASN A 245 0.41 8.27 16.35
C ASN A 245 1.59 7.29 16.36
N ILE A 246 2.79 7.79 16.60
CA ILE A 246 3.94 6.91 16.84
C ILE A 246 3.77 6.26 18.22
N VAL A 247 3.56 4.94 18.24
CA VAL A 247 3.39 4.15 19.46
C VAL A 247 4.65 3.35 19.84
N GLY A 248 5.59 3.22 18.90
CA GLY A 248 6.84 2.49 19.10
C GLY A 248 7.98 3.08 18.28
N LYS A 249 9.21 2.88 18.77
CA LYS A 249 10.43 3.27 18.08
C LYS A 249 11.47 2.17 18.26
N THR A 250 11.94 1.63 17.14
CA THR A 250 12.99 0.61 17.11
C THR A 250 14.13 1.09 16.23
N THR A 251 15.34 0.69 16.56
CA THR A 251 16.52 0.92 15.74
C THR A 251 16.96 -0.40 15.11
N MET A 252 17.29 -0.39 13.84
CA MET A 252 17.85 -1.54 13.13
C MET A 252 19.08 -1.15 12.32
N GLN A 253 19.98 -2.09 12.13
CA GLN A 253 21.09 -1.93 11.20
C GLN A 253 20.77 -2.59 9.87
N PHE A 254 21.16 -1.93 8.80
CA PHE A 254 21.19 -2.52 7.48
C PHE A 254 22.48 -2.08 6.78
N MET A 255 23.22 -3.05 6.27
CA MET A 255 24.58 -2.83 5.76
C MET A 255 25.48 -2.18 6.81
N GLN A 256 25.88 -0.92 6.61
CA GLN A 256 26.77 -0.17 7.52
C GLN A 256 26.05 0.97 8.24
N ASP A 257 24.75 1.12 7.98
CA ASP A 257 23.95 2.25 8.41
C ASP A 257 22.86 1.83 9.41
N GLU A 258 22.43 2.80 10.21
CA GLU A 258 21.43 2.63 11.25
C GLU A 258 20.14 3.34 10.85
N TYR A 259 19.04 2.61 10.88
CA TYR A 259 17.70 3.10 10.52
C TYR A 259 16.78 3.06 11.73
N THR A 260 15.87 4.02 11.78
CA THR A 260 14.79 4.05 12.76
C THR A 260 13.50 3.54 12.12
N LEU A 261 12.87 2.57 12.78
CA LEU A 261 11.52 2.13 12.48
C LEU A 261 10.56 2.71 13.52
N TYR A 262 9.40 3.16 13.04
CA TYR A 262 8.32 3.65 13.87
C TYR A 262 7.12 2.71 13.75
N ASP A 263 6.56 2.33 14.89
CA ASP A 263 5.26 1.68 14.93
C ASP A 263 4.20 2.78 14.98
N VAL A 264 3.26 2.76 14.04
CA VAL A 264 2.21 3.80 13.87
C VAL A 264 0.82 3.18 13.98
#